data_AF-A0A835K2Q7-F1
#
_entry.id   AF-A0A835K2Q7-F1
#
_cell.length_a   1.000
_cell.length_b   1.000
_cell.length_c   1.000
_cell.angle_alpha   90.00
_cell.angle_beta   90.00
_cell.angle_gamma   90.00
#
_symmetry.space_group_name_H-M   'P 1'
#
loop_
_entity.id
_entity.type
_entity.pdbx_description
1 polymer ?
#
loop_
_entity_poly.entity_id
_entity_poly.type
_entity_poly.pdbx_seq_one_letter_code
_entity_poly.pdbx_strand_id
1 'polypeptide(L)'
;MSSSKEFDSSYNLDIMGGLCCKARRSGTSSPLLQANTSSQLTAHLSSYEDACKEDEKLQSFDATLHGRTDHVIKILADGVEIRSLGSLKEVTNSVDIRSLGSFKEVTNCLLEMNQDVVKVILESKEDIWDNPELFGLVQEYFKSSVKTMEFCTALGSCLKRAQNSQLIIQLAIKQFEEEVEMKDGAVDKKFARTLEGLQKFKAAGDPFTPQFFALYESVHEQQVSMLKKLQSRKKKLDEKLKSMETWRRVSNVLFVSAFVSVLIFSVVAAALIAPPVVTALAGAMAVPIGSVGNWCNTLWNGYEKALKEEKGLVTSIEVGTFVTIEDMVSIRVLVNKFQVEIESLLHNANFAITEEDAVKLVIDVIKRKMTVFMESIEDLAVHAGNCHDDIIAARRVILNRILRYADQ
;
A
#
# COMPACT_ATOMS: atom_id res chain seq x y z
N MET A 1 33.51 4.18 -24.13
CA MET A 1 33.13 2.83 -24.60
C MET A 1 32.27 2.20 -23.51
N SER A 2 31.01 2.60 -23.41
CA SER A 2 29.84 2.14 -24.19
C SER A 2 29.36 0.76 -23.75
N SER A 3 28.33 0.74 -22.89
CA SER A 3 27.04 0.13 -23.22
C SER A 3 26.04 0.46 -22.10
N SER A 4 25.36 1.62 -22.25
CA SER A 4 24.04 1.80 -21.66
C SER A 4 23.10 0.82 -22.35
N LYS A 5 22.42 -0.03 -21.59
CA LYS A 5 21.23 -0.73 -22.07
C LYS A 5 20.03 -0.02 -21.47
N GLU A 6 19.35 0.74 -22.32
CA GLU A 6 17.97 1.19 -22.12
C GLU A 6 17.11 -0.01 -21.76
N PHE A 7 16.42 0.08 -20.62
CA PHE A 7 15.35 -0.83 -20.27
C PHE A 7 14.06 -0.20 -20.81
N ASP A 8 13.72 -0.56 -22.05
CA ASP A 8 12.46 -0.17 -22.66
C ASP A 8 11.34 -1.00 -22.01
N SER A 9 10.55 -0.36 -21.15
CA SER A 9 9.46 -0.96 -20.38
C SER A 9 8.13 -0.36 -20.83
N SER A 10 7.77 -0.61 -22.09
CA SER A 10 6.40 -0.42 -22.56
C SER A 10 5.54 -1.59 -22.09
N TYR A 11 5.02 -1.49 -20.87
CA TYR A 11 3.87 -2.29 -20.43
C TYR A 11 2.63 -1.41 -20.57
N ASN A 12 1.86 -1.65 -21.65
CA ASN A 12 0.50 -1.15 -21.76
C ASN A 12 -0.32 -1.75 -20.60
N LEU A 13 -0.58 -0.90 -19.60
CA LEU A 13 -1.51 -1.17 -18.52
C LEU A 13 -2.91 -0.86 -19.05
N ASP A 14 -3.57 -1.84 -19.64
CA ASP A 14 -5.02 -1.75 -19.88
C ASP A 14 -5.72 -1.79 -18.53
N ILE A 15 -5.92 -0.60 -17.97
CA ILE A 15 -6.74 -0.37 -16.79
C ILE A 15 -8.19 -0.63 -17.21
N MET A 16 -8.68 -1.82 -16.90
CA MET A 16 -10.11 -2.12 -16.88
C MET A 16 -10.76 -1.29 -15.76
N GLY A 17 -11.10 -0.04 -16.09
CA GLY A 17 -11.88 0.86 -15.26
C GLY A 17 -13.31 0.35 -15.13
N GLY A 18 -13.54 -0.49 -14.12
CA GLY A 18 -14.88 -0.88 -13.69
C GLY A 18 -15.52 0.21 -12.84
N LEU A 19 -16.45 0.94 -13.46
CA LEU A 19 -17.58 1.66 -12.86
C LEU A 19 -17.26 2.57 -11.65
N CYS A 20 -16.68 3.73 -11.95
CA CYS A 20 -16.90 4.93 -11.13
C CYS A 20 -17.43 6.04 -12.05
N CYS A 21 -18.60 6.59 -11.69
CA CYS A 21 -19.45 7.46 -12.49
C CYS A 21 -18.68 8.55 -13.25
N LYS A 22 -18.61 8.43 -14.58
CA LYS A 22 -18.09 9.47 -15.46
C LYS A 22 -19.21 10.44 -15.80
N ALA A 23 -19.33 11.52 -15.04
CA ALA A 23 -20.21 12.62 -15.39
C ALA A 23 -19.64 13.36 -16.61
N ARG A 24 -20.16 13.05 -17.82
CA ARG A 24 -20.04 13.93 -19.00
C ARG A 24 -21.42 14.50 -19.29
N ARG A 25 -21.51 15.83 -19.27
CA ARG A 25 -22.74 16.59 -19.51
C ARG A 25 -23.32 16.31 -20.91
N SER A 26 -24.65 16.41 -20.95
CA SER A 26 -25.62 16.44 -22.07
C SER A 26 -25.88 15.15 -22.84
N GLY A 27 -27.09 14.62 -22.64
CA GLY A 27 -27.72 13.59 -23.48
C GLY A 27 -28.52 12.61 -22.64
N THR A 28 -29.85 12.78 -22.59
CA THR A 28 -30.86 11.98 -21.87
C THR A 28 -30.54 10.47 -21.81
N SER A 29 -30.21 9.94 -20.63
CA SER A 29 -30.09 8.50 -20.39
C SER A 29 -31.46 7.90 -20.08
N SER A 30 -31.86 6.88 -20.84
CA SER A 30 -33.15 6.21 -20.73
C SER A 30 -33.35 5.51 -19.37
N PRO A 31 -34.55 5.60 -18.75
CA PRO A 31 -34.83 5.08 -17.40
C PRO A 31 -34.74 3.54 -17.25
N LEU A 32 -34.70 2.79 -18.36
CA LEU A 32 -34.68 1.32 -18.34
C LEU A 32 -33.34 0.72 -17.89
N LEU A 33 -32.22 1.40 -18.16
CA LEU A 33 -30.87 0.92 -17.80
C LEU A 33 -30.57 1.12 -16.31
N GLN A 34 -31.06 2.21 -15.72
CA GLN A 34 -30.85 2.52 -14.30
C GLN A 34 -31.65 1.58 -13.39
N ALA A 35 -32.88 1.24 -13.78
CA ALA A 35 -33.75 0.32 -13.04
C ALA A 35 -33.20 -1.13 -12.96
N ASN A 36 -32.50 -1.59 -14.01
CA ASN A 36 -32.01 -2.97 -14.10
C ASN A 36 -30.74 -3.21 -13.27
N THR A 37 -29.86 -2.21 -13.14
CA THR A 37 -28.72 -2.25 -12.20
C THR A 37 -29.17 -2.18 -10.75
N SER A 38 -30.19 -1.35 -10.45
CA SER A 38 -30.73 -1.24 -9.10
C SER A 38 -31.41 -2.53 -8.65
N SER A 39 -32.15 -3.22 -9.53
CA SER A 39 -32.82 -4.48 -9.19
C SER A 39 -31.83 -5.62 -8.92
N GLN A 40 -30.74 -5.72 -9.68
CA GLN A 40 -29.68 -6.70 -9.45
C GLN A 40 -28.94 -6.43 -8.14
N LEU A 41 -28.59 -5.17 -7.86
CA LEU A 41 -27.95 -4.80 -6.61
C LEU A 41 -28.83 -5.13 -5.40
N THR A 42 -30.12 -4.81 -5.45
CA THR A 42 -31.07 -5.15 -4.40
C THR A 42 -31.18 -6.67 -4.18
N ALA A 43 -31.21 -7.46 -5.26
CA ALA A 43 -31.25 -8.92 -5.15
C ALA A 43 -29.97 -9.51 -4.52
N HIS A 44 -28.79 -8.97 -4.87
CA HIS A 44 -27.53 -9.39 -4.26
C HIS A 44 -27.45 -9.01 -2.77
N LEU A 45 -27.97 -7.83 -2.40
CA LEU A 45 -28.04 -7.39 -0.99
C LEU A 45 -28.98 -8.26 -0.16
N SER A 46 -30.18 -8.57 -0.67
CA SER A 46 -31.12 -9.47 0.02
C SER A 46 -30.53 -10.88 0.19
N SER A 47 -29.85 -11.40 -0.83
CA SER A 47 -29.14 -12.69 -0.73
C SER A 47 -28.03 -12.68 0.32
N TYR A 48 -27.32 -11.56 0.47
CA TYR A 48 -26.27 -11.42 1.49
C TYR A 48 -26.87 -11.28 2.90
N GLU A 49 -27.96 -10.51 3.06
CA GLU A 49 -28.69 -10.40 4.33
C GLU A 49 -29.23 -11.75 4.81
N ASP A 50 -29.72 -12.58 3.89
CA ASP A 50 -30.18 -13.92 4.21
C ASP A 50 -29.01 -14.83 4.62
N ALA A 51 -27.87 -14.76 3.93
CA ALA A 51 -26.65 -15.49 4.33
C ALA A 51 -26.14 -15.06 5.72
N CYS A 52 -26.24 -13.78 6.08
CA CYS A 52 -25.86 -13.28 7.41
C CYS A 52 -26.74 -13.85 8.54
N LYS A 53 -27.96 -14.30 8.25
CA LYS A 53 -28.84 -14.94 9.25
C LYS A 53 -28.43 -16.39 9.53
N GLU A 54 -27.71 -17.02 8.60
CA GLU A 54 -27.34 -18.43 8.65
C GLU A 54 -25.90 -18.65 9.12
N ASP A 55 -24.99 -17.70 8.89
CA ASP A 55 -23.57 -17.79 9.26
C ASP A 55 -23.20 -16.74 10.33
N GLU A 56 -22.89 -17.23 11.55
CA GLU A 56 -22.51 -16.39 12.70
C GLU A 56 -21.22 -15.58 12.46
N LYS A 57 -20.27 -16.12 11.68
CA LYS A 57 -19.05 -15.37 11.32
C LYS A 57 -19.42 -14.24 10.35
N LEU A 58 -20.27 -14.51 9.37
CA LEU A 58 -20.74 -13.51 8.42
C LEU A 58 -21.56 -12.42 9.11
N GLN A 59 -22.40 -12.78 10.09
CA GLN A 59 -23.13 -11.83 10.93
C GLN A 59 -22.19 -10.91 11.72
N SER A 60 -21.13 -11.46 12.31
CA SER A 60 -20.14 -10.66 13.06
C SER A 60 -19.36 -9.70 12.17
N PHE A 61 -19.04 -10.14 10.95
CA PHE A 61 -18.42 -9.30 9.93
C PHE A 61 -19.36 -8.18 9.49
N ASP A 62 -20.63 -8.49 9.24
CA ASP A 62 -21.66 -7.53 8.85
C ASP A 62 -21.87 -6.43 9.90
N ALA A 63 -22.00 -6.82 11.18
CA ALA A 63 -22.10 -5.88 12.29
C ALA A 63 -20.88 -4.94 12.38
N THR A 64 -19.68 -5.47 12.13
CA THR A 64 -18.44 -4.67 12.08
C THR A 64 -18.46 -3.70 10.89
N LEU A 65 -18.94 -4.14 9.73
CA LEU A 65 -19.06 -3.34 8.52
C LEU A 65 -20.06 -2.19 8.68
N HIS A 66 -21.23 -2.45 9.27
CA HIS A 66 -22.21 -1.42 9.62
C HIS A 66 -21.65 -0.41 10.62
N GLY A 67 -21.06 -0.87 11.72
CA GLY A 67 -20.49 0.03 12.74
C GLY A 67 -19.42 0.97 12.19
N ARG A 68 -18.55 0.48 11.28
CA ARG A 68 -17.55 1.34 10.60
C ARG A 68 -18.17 2.27 9.57
N THR A 69 -19.18 1.82 8.84
CA THR A 69 -19.89 2.67 7.87
C THR A 69 -20.56 3.84 8.57
N ASP A 70 -21.24 3.59 9.69
CA ASP A 70 -21.85 4.63 10.53
C ASP A 70 -20.82 5.62 11.07
N HIS A 71 -19.65 5.12 11.48
CA HIS A 71 -18.55 5.96 11.93
C HIS A 71 -18.02 6.88 10.83
N VAL A 72 -17.82 6.37 9.60
CA VAL A 72 -17.42 7.17 8.44
C VAL A 72 -18.49 8.22 8.09
N ILE A 73 -19.77 7.84 8.09
CA ILE A 73 -20.88 8.78 7.85
C ILE A 73 -20.86 9.92 8.88
N LYS A 74 -20.62 9.60 10.15
CA LYS A 74 -20.51 10.60 11.21
C LYS A 74 -19.32 11.54 11.02
N ILE A 75 -18.14 11.01 10.71
CA ILE A 75 -16.93 11.81 10.41
C ILE A 75 -17.20 12.77 9.24
N LEU A 76 -17.87 12.30 8.19
CA LEU A 76 -18.20 13.12 7.02
C LEU A 76 -19.27 14.17 7.34
N ALA A 77 -20.29 13.83 8.11
CA ALA A 77 -21.34 14.75 8.55
C ALA A 77 -20.76 15.89 9.41
N ASP A 78 -19.91 15.56 10.37
CA ASP A 78 -19.23 16.53 11.25
C ASP A 78 -18.27 17.43 10.44
N GLY A 79 -17.65 16.91 9.39
CA GLY A 79 -16.81 17.69 8.45
C GLY A 79 -17.59 18.68 7.57
N VAL A 80 -18.85 18.40 7.26
CA VAL A 80 -19.72 19.25 6.43
C VAL A 80 -20.27 20.46 7.22
N GLU A 81 -20.58 20.30 8.52
CA GLU A 81 -21.02 21.42 9.37
C GLU A 81 -19.93 22.48 9.55
N ILE A 82 -18.66 22.08 9.65
CA ILE A 82 -17.52 23.01 9.85
C ILE A 82 -17.20 23.83 8.60
N ARG A 83 -17.40 23.27 7.39
CA ARG A 83 -17.23 24.00 6.11
C ARG A 83 -18.24 25.13 5.95
N SER A 84 -19.39 25.04 6.63
CA SER A 84 -20.45 26.06 6.61
C SER A 84 -20.14 27.27 7.50
N LEU A 85 -19.21 27.13 8.46
CA LEU A 85 -18.78 28.18 9.39
C LEU A 85 -17.45 28.86 8.98
N GLY A 86 -16.79 28.37 7.94
CA GLY A 86 -15.44 28.76 7.52
C GLY A 86 -15.36 29.81 6.41
N SER A 87 -16.35 30.70 6.27
CA SER A 87 -16.25 31.82 5.32
C SER A 87 -15.39 32.96 5.89
N LEU A 88 -14.11 32.69 6.16
CA LEU A 88 -13.08 33.74 6.24
C LEU A 88 -11.88 33.27 5.41
N LYS A 89 -12.06 33.45 4.12
CA LYS A 89 -11.13 33.14 3.06
C LYS A 89 -10.25 34.36 2.85
N GLU A 90 -9.10 34.41 3.51
CA GLU A 90 -7.90 35.01 2.92
C GLU A 90 -6.66 34.66 3.75
N VAL A 91 -5.60 34.31 3.01
CA VAL A 91 -4.26 33.90 3.49
C VAL A 91 -4.15 32.48 4.02
N THR A 92 -4.07 31.52 3.09
CA THR A 92 -3.05 30.46 3.11
C THR A 92 -3.12 29.67 1.80
N ASN A 93 -2.08 29.76 0.97
CA ASN A 93 -1.79 28.78 -0.10
C ASN A 93 -1.09 27.54 0.49
N SER A 94 -1.51 27.07 1.67
CA SER A 94 -1.07 25.78 2.21
C SER A 94 -2.16 24.77 1.92
N VAL A 95 -1.78 23.63 1.35
CA VAL A 95 -2.58 22.40 1.34
C VAL A 95 -3.36 22.30 2.65
N ASP A 96 -4.69 22.21 2.58
CA ASP A 96 -5.57 22.27 3.74
C ASP A 96 -5.49 20.94 4.51
N ILE A 97 -4.43 20.78 5.31
CA ILE A 97 -4.08 19.55 6.06
C ILE A 97 -5.12 19.25 7.15
N ARG A 98 -6.05 20.18 7.45
CA ARG A 98 -7.23 19.89 8.28
C ARG A 98 -8.18 18.90 7.60
N SER A 99 -8.26 18.93 6.26
CA SER A 99 -8.92 17.90 5.45
C SER A 99 -8.21 16.55 5.52
N LEU A 100 -6.91 16.53 5.86
CA LEU A 100 -6.12 15.31 6.01
C LEU A 100 -6.54 14.50 7.25
N GLY A 101 -7.05 15.14 8.30
CA GLY A 101 -7.50 14.46 9.52
C GLY A 101 -8.73 13.57 9.27
N SER A 102 -9.79 14.15 8.70
CA SER A 102 -11.00 13.42 8.30
C SER A 102 -10.70 12.41 7.17
N PHE A 103 -9.89 12.79 6.18
CA PHE A 103 -9.48 11.87 5.10
C PHE A 103 -8.68 10.68 5.62
N LYS A 104 -7.75 10.90 6.55
CA LYS A 104 -6.98 9.84 7.23
C LYS A 104 -7.90 8.88 7.96
N GLU A 105 -8.90 9.37 8.67
CA GLU A 105 -9.79 8.53 9.48
C GLU A 105 -10.75 7.70 8.62
N VAL A 106 -11.29 8.29 7.54
CA VAL A 106 -12.05 7.56 6.51
C VAL A 106 -11.18 6.52 5.82
N THR A 107 -9.94 6.88 5.51
CA THR A 107 -8.99 5.97 4.86
C THR A 107 -8.59 4.83 5.79
N ASN A 108 -8.39 5.10 7.08
CA ASN A 108 -8.12 4.08 8.08
C ASN A 108 -9.30 3.11 8.22
N CYS A 109 -10.55 3.61 8.23
CA CYS A 109 -11.74 2.77 8.24
C CYS A 109 -11.81 1.84 7.01
N LEU A 110 -11.58 2.37 5.81
CA LEU A 110 -11.55 1.57 4.58
C LEU A 110 -10.43 0.51 4.61
N LEU A 111 -9.29 0.83 5.22
CA LEU A 111 -8.17 -0.09 5.36
C LEU A 111 -8.43 -1.22 6.35
N GLU A 112 -9.06 -0.91 7.47
CA GLU A 112 -9.50 -1.90 8.45
C GLU A 112 -10.58 -2.80 7.84
N MET A 113 -11.51 -2.26 7.05
CA MET A 113 -12.45 -3.06 6.26
C MET A 113 -11.72 -4.00 5.30
N ASN A 114 -10.71 -3.52 4.57
CA ASN A 114 -9.88 -4.38 3.72
C ASN A 114 -9.18 -5.48 4.52
N GLN A 115 -8.77 -5.21 5.77
CA GLN A 115 -8.15 -6.21 6.63
C GLN A 115 -9.13 -7.31 7.03
N ASP A 116 -10.34 -6.94 7.40
CA ASP A 116 -11.37 -7.91 7.80
C ASP A 116 -11.86 -8.72 6.61
N VAL A 117 -11.99 -8.10 5.42
CA VAL A 117 -12.26 -8.81 4.17
C VAL A 117 -11.14 -9.82 3.87
N VAL A 118 -9.87 -9.41 3.98
CA VAL A 118 -8.73 -10.35 3.84
C VAL A 118 -8.85 -11.47 4.85
N LYS A 119 -9.13 -11.16 6.13
CA LYS A 119 -9.26 -12.16 7.18
C LYS A 119 -10.38 -13.17 6.85
N VAL A 120 -11.56 -12.72 6.44
CA VAL A 120 -12.66 -13.60 6.04
C VAL A 120 -12.28 -14.44 4.82
N ILE A 121 -11.67 -13.85 3.78
CA ILE A 121 -11.19 -14.59 2.61
C ILE A 121 -10.15 -15.64 2.99
N LEU A 122 -9.24 -15.30 3.89
CA LEU A 122 -8.18 -16.20 4.36
C LEU A 122 -8.75 -17.33 5.25
N GLU A 123 -9.70 -17.05 6.13
CA GLU A 123 -10.33 -18.02 7.04
C GLU A 123 -11.36 -18.94 6.35
N SER A 124 -12.01 -18.47 5.30
CA SER A 124 -13.01 -19.24 4.54
C SER A 124 -12.39 -20.19 3.50
N LYS A 125 -11.08 -20.05 3.24
CA LYS A 125 -10.39 -20.73 2.13
C LYS A 125 -9.08 -21.39 2.54
N GLU A 126 -8.98 -21.86 3.79
CA GLU A 126 -7.79 -22.57 4.30
C GLU A 126 -7.41 -23.76 3.39
N ASP A 127 -8.41 -24.44 2.82
CA ASP A 127 -8.27 -25.58 1.90
C ASP A 127 -7.78 -25.20 0.48
N ILE A 128 -7.95 -23.94 0.06
CA ILE A 128 -7.60 -23.43 -1.29
C ILE A 128 -6.16 -22.89 -1.31
N TRP A 129 -5.67 -22.44 -0.15
CA TRP A 129 -4.25 -22.13 0.04
C TRP A 129 -3.46 -23.40 0.32
N ASP A 130 -3.37 -24.29 -0.66
CA ASP A 130 -2.62 -25.56 -0.66
C ASP A 130 -1.08 -25.37 -0.51
N ASN A 131 -0.68 -24.22 0.03
CA ASN A 131 0.66 -23.70 0.18
C ASN A 131 0.75 -22.79 1.44
N PRO A 132 0.97 -23.37 2.63
CA PRO A 132 0.98 -22.64 3.89
C PRO A 132 2.10 -21.58 3.97
N GLU A 133 3.18 -21.75 3.20
CA GLU A 133 4.25 -20.73 3.11
C GLU A 133 3.76 -19.45 2.43
N LEU A 134 2.97 -19.56 1.35
CA LEU A 134 2.41 -18.40 0.66
C LEU A 134 1.39 -17.67 1.54
N PHE A 135 0.54 -18.44 2.21
CA PHE A 135 -0.44 -17.91 3.16
C PHE A 135 0.23 -17.10 4.27
N GLY A 136 1.27 -17.67 4.90
CA GLY A 136 2.04 -16.98 5.94
C GLY A 136 2.64 -15.65 5.46
N LEU A 137 3.14 -15.60 4.22
CA LEU A 137 3.67 -14.36 3.63
C LEU A 137 2.60 -13.29 3.42
N VAL A 138 1.40 -13.69 2.94
CA VAL A 138 0.27 -12.77 2.77
C VAL A 138 -0.18 -12.21 4.12
N GLN A 139 -0.31 -13.06 5.14
CA GLN A 139 -0.71 -12.62 6.47
C GLN A 139 0.34 -11.69 7.11
N GLU A 140 1.63 -12.03 6.97
CA GLU A 140 2.73 -11.19 7.43
C GLU A 140 2.74 -9.83 6.72
N TYR A 141 2.43 -9.79 5.42
CA TYR A 141 2.29 -8.55 4.64
C TYR A 141 1.24 -7.63 5.24
N PHE A 142 0.00 -8.11 5.38
CA PHE A 142 -1.09 -7.27 5.86
C PHE A 142 -0.82 -6.80 7.29
N LYS A 143 -0.25 -7.65 8.14
CA LYS A 143 0.20 -7.26 9.48
C LYS A 143 1.29 -6.18 9.44
N SER A 144 2.27 -6.30 8.56
CA SER A 144 3.32 -5.29 8.38
C SER A 144 2.77 -3.96 7.88
N SER A 145 1.85 -4.01 6.91
CA SER A 145 1.25 -2.82 6.33
C SER A 145 0.40 -2.01 7.32
N VAL A 146 -0.21 -2.65 8.33
CA VAL A 146 -0.86 -1.92 9.44
C VAL A 146 0.15 -1.12 10.25
N LYS A 147 1.28 -1.72 10.59
CA LYS A 147 2.33 -1.01 11.33
C LYS A 147 2.96 0.11 10.50
N THR A 148 3.11 -0.07 9.19
CA THR A 148 3.49 1.03 8.28
C THR A 148 2.46 2.18 8.33
N MET A 149 1.17 1.87 8.42
CA MET A 149 0.12 2.88 8.59
C MET A 149 0.20 3.61 9.93
N GLU A 150 0.50 2.89 11.03
CA GLU A 150 0.76 3.48 12.34
C GLU A 150 1.96 4.43 12.29
N PHE A 151 3.02 4.05 11.57
CA PHE A 151 4.15 4.92 11.30
C PHE A 151 3.76 6.19 10.52
N CYS A 152 3.02 6.07 9.39
CA CYS A 152 2.54 7.23 8.64
C CYS A 152 1.64 8.13 9.50
N THR A 153 0.85 7.53 10.39
CA THR A 153 0.02 8.24 11.37
C THR A 153 0.88 9.05 12.34
N ALA A 154 1.92 8.43 12.90
CA ALA A 154 2.86 9.10 13.81
C ALA A 154 3.62 10.22 13.10
N LEU A 155 4.03 10.01 11.85
CA LEU A 155 4.67 11.02 11.01
C LEU A 155 3.77 12.23 10.79
N GLY A 156 2.49 12.01 10.45
CA GLY A 156 1.50 13.07 10.32
C GLY A 156 1.31 13.88 11.61
N SER A 157 1.35 13.22 12.77
CA SER A 157 1.32 13.92 14.07
C SER A 157 2.58 14.75 14.33
N CYS A 158 3.75 14.27 13.92
CA CYS A 158 5.01 15.05 13.99
C CYS A 158 4.93 16.29 13.09
N LEU A 159 4.46 16.14 11.85
CA LEU A 159 4.27 17.24 10.91
C LEU A 159 3.32 18.32 11.45
N LYS A 160 2.21 17.91 12.10
CA LYS A 160 1.29 18.85 12.74
C LYS A 160 1.97 19.65 13.87
N ARG A 161 2.83 19.01 14.66
CA ARG A 161 3.63 19.71 15.69
C ARG A 161 4.67 20.66 15.07
N ALA A 162 5.31 20.25 13.97
CA ALA A 162 6.26 21.09 13.23
C ALA A 162 5.57 22.36 12.69
N GLN A 163 4.38 22.22 12.11
CA GLN A 163 3.57 23.34 11.62
C GLN A 163 3.14 24.29 12.74
N ASN A 164 2.72 23.76 13.89
CA ASN A 164 2.42 24.58 15.05
C ASN A 164 3.66 25.38 15.49
N SER A 165 4.84 24.76 15.48
CA SER A 165 6.10 25.42 15.82
C SER A 165 6.46 26.52 14.81
N GLN A 166 6.22 26.28 13.53
CA GLN A 166 6.33 27.29 12.47
C GLN A 166 5.42 28.51 12.75
N LEU A 167 4.16 28.29 13.11
CA LEU A 167 3.21 29.38 13.39
C LEU A 167 3.66 30.20 14.62
N ILE A 168 4.18 29.55 15.66
CA ILE A 168 4.70 30.23 16.84
C ILE A 168 5.89 31.14 16.48
N ILE A 169 6.83 30.66 15.66
CA ILE A 169 7.98 31.46 15.22
C ILE A 169 7.53 32.63 14.35
N GLN A 170 6.63 32.41 13.39
CA GLN A 170 6.11 33.48 12.53
C GLN A 170 5.40 34.56 13.35
N LEU A 171 4.65 34.17 14.38
CA LEU A 171 4.01 35.13 15.29
C LEU A 171 5.06 35.95 16.06
N ALA A 172 6.11 35.31 16.57
CA ALA A 172 7.20 35.99 17.27
C ALA A 172 7.93 36.99 16.34
N ILE A 173 8.17 36.60 15.08
CA ILE A 173 8.75 37.48 14.06
C ILE A 173 7.86 38.70 13.81
N LYS A 174 6.56 38.51 13.66
CA LYS A 174 5.62 39.62 13.44
C LYS A 174 5.56 40.56 14.65
N GLN A 175 5.51 40.01 15.86
CA GLN A 175 5.56 40.79 17.10
C GLN A 175 6.83 41.63 17.20
N PHE A 176 7.97 41.07 16.77
CA PHE A 176 9.24 41.80 16.70
C PHE A 176 9.16 43.00 15.78
N GLU A 177 8.57 42.85 14.58
CA GLU A 177 8.41 43.94 13.62
C GLU A 177 7.56 45.08 14.20
N GLU A 178 6.42 44.75 14.81
CA GLU A 178 5.56 45.72 15.52
C GLU A 178 6.30 46.42 16.68
N GLU A 179 7.08 45.68 17.47
CA GLU A 179 7.85 46.22 18.61
C GLU A 179 9.05 47.07 18.18
N VAL A 180 9.55 46.90 16.94
CA VAL A 180 10.56 47.79 16.34
C VAL A 180 9.93 49.11 15.90
N GLU A 181 8.73 49.08 15.33
CA GLU A 181 8.01 50.26 14.80
C GLU A 181 7.48 51.20 15.91
N MET A 182 7.07 50.66 17.06
CA MET A 182 6.47 51.40 18.18
C MET A 182 7.45 52.25 19.02
N LYS A 183 8.72 52.33 18.63
CA LYS A 183 9.77 53.02 19.40
C LYS A 183 9.73 54.54 19.22
N ASP A 184 8.83 55.21 19.93
CA ASP A 184 8.96 56.63 20.28
C ASP A 184 8.69 56.97 21.76
N GLY A 185 8.64 55.99 22.67
CA GLY A 185 8.67 56.32 24.10
C GLY A 185 8.15 55.26 25.06
N ALA A 186 9.01 54.35 25.51
CA ALA A 186 9.02 53.78 26.85
C ALA A 186 10.16 52.75 26.95
N VAL A 187 10.90 52.79 28.06
CA VAL A 187 12.10 51.97 28.32
C VAL A 187 11.75 50.57 28.87
N ASP A 188 10.48 50.31 29.21
CA ASP A 188 10.13 49.05 29.88
C ASP A 188 9.92 47.89 28.88
N LYS A 189 10.89 46.97 28.92
CA LYS A 189 10.94 45.64 28.29
C LYS A 189 10.78 45.63 26.78
N LYS A 190 11.84 46.12 26.12
CA LYS A 190 12.07 45.96 24.68
C LYS A 190 11.91 44.48 24.28
N PHE A 191 11.05 44.22 23.29
CA PHE A 191 10.78 42.89 22.70
C PHE A 191 10.09 41.84 23.59
N ALA A 192 9.34 42.25 24.62
CA ALA A 192 8.69 41.32 25.55
C ALA A 192 7.80 40.26 24.86
N ARG A 193 6.98 40.65 23.87
CA ARG A 193 6.09 39.71 23.16
C ARG A 193 6.89 38.74 22.29
N THR A 194 7.90 39.26 21.59
CA THR A 194 8.82 38.44 20.79
C THR A 194 9.48 37.36 21.66
N LEU A 195 10.03 37.74 22.82
CA LEU A 195 10.71 36.81 23.73
C LEU A 195 9.75 35.76 24.29
N GLU A 196 8.52 36.14 24.64
CA GLU A 196 7.48 35.20 25.04
C GLU A 196 7.16 34.19 23.92
N GLY A 197 7.07 34.65 22.66
CA GLY A 197 6.88 33.79 21.50
C GLY A 197 8.03 32.79 21.31
N LEU A 198 9.28 33.25 21.44
CA LEU A 198 10.45 32.38 21.36
C LEU A 198 10.51 31.37 22.52
N GLN A 199 10.07 31.72 23.72
CA GLN A 199 9.94 30.79 24.84
C GLN A 199 8.90 29.69 24.56
N LYS A 200 7.75 30.06 23.98
CA LYS A 200 6.72 29.08 23.55
C LYS A 200 7.27 28.14 22.48
N PHE A 201 8.04 28.65 21.52
CA PHE A 201 8.70 27.81 20.51
C PHE A 201 9.72 26.87 21.14
N LYS A 202 10.57 27.37 22.05
CA LYS A 202 11.51 26.54 22.80
C LYS A 202 10.81 25.42 23.59
N ALA A 203 9.68 25.74 24.21
CA ALA A 203 8.87 24.76 24.95
C ALA A 203 8.21 23.71 24.04
N ALA A 204 7.90 24.05 22.79
CA ALA A 204 7.37 23.10 21.80
C ALA A 204 8.42 22.05 21.38
N GLY A 205 9.70 22.44 21.30
CA GLY A 205 10.84 21.54 21.11
C GLY A 205 10.86 20.82 19.76
N ASP A 206 11.59 19.70 19.70
CA ASP A 206 11.62 18.83 18.52
C ASP A 206 10.28 18.07 18.37
N PRO A 207 9.57 18.21 17.23
CA PRO A 207 8.36 17.44 16.99
C PRO A 207 8.60 15.94 16.84
N PHE A 208 9.82 15.47 16.56
CA PHE A 208 10.16 14.06 16.44
C PHE A 208 10.66 13.49 17.76
N THR A 209 9.84 12.64 18.38
CA THR A 209 10.16 12.07 19.70
C THR A 209 10.93 10.75 19.58
N PRO A 210 11.62 10.29 20.65
CA PRO A 210 12.25 8.98 20.67
C PRO A 210 11.30 7.82 20.32
N GLN A 211 10.02 7.93 20.68
CA GLN A 211 9.00 6.93 20.33
C GLN A 211 8.75 6.86 18.82
N PHE A 212 8.78 7.99 18.11
CA PHE A 212 8.67 8.01 16.66
C PHE A 212 9.82 7.24 16.00
N PHE A 213 11.06 7.46 16.47
CA PHE A 213 12.22 6.75 15.93
C PHE A 213 12.20 5.25 16.26
N ALA A 214 11.77 4.87 17.47
CA ALA A 214 11.59 3.46 17.81
C ALA A 214 10.56 2.77 16.89
N LEU A 215 9.45 3.46 16.57
CA LEU A 215 8.45 2.97 15.62
C LEU A 215 9.02 2.87 14.20
N TYR A 216 9.76 3.89 13.74
CA TYR A 216 10.44 3.88 12.45
C TYR A 216 11.34 2.65 12.30
N GLU A 217 12.26 2.43 13.26
CA GLU A 217 13.21 1.32 13.20
C GLU A 217 12.47 -0.03 13.19
N SER A 218 11.46 -0.18 14.06
CA SER A 218 10.67 -1.42 14.12
C SER A 218 9.96 -1.72 12.80
N VAL A 219 9.36 -0.72 12.16
CA VAL A 219 8.65 -0.91 10.88
C VAL A 219 9.67 -1.17 9.76
N HIS A 220 10.77 -0.43 9.73
CA HIS A 220 11.81 -0.58 8.71
C HIS A 220 12.44 -1.98 8.75
N GLU A 221 12.85 -2.46 9.94
CA GLU A 221 13.37 -3.81 10.11
C GLU A 221 12.37 -4.88 9.69
N GLN A 222 11.09 -4.69 10.02
CA GLN A 222 10.04 -5.62 9.62
C GLN A 222 9.87 -5.68 8.10
N GLN A 223 9.83 -4.53 7.42
CA GLN A 223 9.72 -4.48 5.96
C GLN A 223 10.95 -5.09 5.27
N VAL A 224 12.16 -4.83 5.77
CA VAL A 224 13.41 -5.43 5.24
C VAL A 224 13.42 -6.95 5.44
N SER A 225 13.00 -7.43 6.61
CA SER A 225 12.87 -8.87 6.90
C SER A 225 11.87 -9.52 5.93
N MET A 226 10.74 -8.87 5.72
CA MET A 226 9.71 -9.33 4.80
C MET A 226 10.22 -9.40 3.35
N LEU A 227 10.91 -8.37 2.88
CA LEU A 227 11.49 -8.33 1.54
C LEU A 227 12.42 -9.53 1.30
N LYS A 228 13.28 -9.85 2.27
CA LYS A 228 14.18 -11.01 2.20
C LYS A 228 13.42 -12.33 2.07
N LYS A 229 12.33 -12.51 2.83
CA LYS A 229 11.48 -13.70 2.74
C LYS A 229 10.82 -13.82 1.37
N LEU A 230 10.31 -12.72 0.83
CA LEU A 230 9.68 -12.67 -0.50
C LEU A 230 10.68 -12.99 -1.61
N GLN A 231 11.87 -12.40 -1.58
CA GLN A 231 12.95 -12.68 -2.52
C GLN A 231 13.38 -14.15 -2.48
N SER A 232 13.51 -14.72 -1.29
CA SER A 232 13.79 -16.15 -1.11
C SER A 232 12.69 -17.02 -1.72
N ARG A 233 11.42 -16.70 -1.46
CA ARG A 233 10.28 -17.46 -2.01
C ARG A 233 10.21 -17.36 -3.53
N LYS A 234 10.39 -16.16 -4.08
CA LYS A 234 10.42 -15.93 -5.53
C LYS A 234 11.52 -16.76 -6.20
N LYS A 235 12.72 -16.80 -5.62
CA LYS A 235 13.82 -17.64 -6.12
C LYS A 235 13.45 -19.13 -6.11
N LYS A 236 12.86 -19.63 -5.03
CA LYS A 236 12.37 -21.03 -4.96
C LYS A 236 11.34 -21.33 -6.05
N LEU A 237 10.44 -20.39 -6.33
CA LEU A 237 9.43 -20.56 -7.39
C LEU A 237 10.06 -20.54 -8.79
N ASP A 238 11.06 -19.71 -9.01
CA ASP A 238 11.84 -19.70 -10.25
C ASP A 238 12.57 -21.04 -10.48
N GLU A 239 13.15 -21.61 -9.43
CA GLU A 239 13.79 -22.93 -9.48
C GLU A 239 12.76 -24.03 -9.77
N LYS A 240 11.59 -24.01 -9.11
CA LYS A 240 10.50 -24.97 -9.38
C LYS A 240 9.99 -24.90 -10.82
N LEU A 241 9.78 -23.69 -11.36
CA LEU A 241 9.36 -23.50 -12.75
C LEU A 241 10.39 -24.05 -13.75
N LYS A 242 11.69 -23.81 -13.51
CA LYS A 242 12.78 -24.38 -14.34
C LYS A 242 12.85 -25.91 -14.24
N SER A 243 12.72 -26.45 -13.03
CA SER A 243 12.71 -27.90 -12.79
C SER A 243 11.53 -28.57 -13.47
N MET A 244 10.36 -27.93 -13.46
CA MET A 244 9.14 -28.44 -14.09
C MET A 244 9.30 -28.53 -15.62
N GLU A 245 9.93 -27.56 -16.27
CA GLU A 245 10.20 -27.65 -17.71
C GLU A 245 11.07 -28.88 -18.02
N THR A 246 12.06 -29.16 -17.17
CA THR A 246 12.91 -30.34 -17.28
C THR A 246 12.13 -31.62 -17.05
N TRP A 247 11.29 -31.67 -16.00
CA TRP A 247 10.51 -32.85 -15.65
C TRP A 247 9.40 -33.16 -16.66
N ARG A 248 8.78 -32.14 -17.27
CA ARG A 248 7.86 -32.31 -18.41
C ARG A 248 8.54 -33.04 -19.58
N ARG A 249 9.80 -32.72 -19.89
CA ARG A 249 10.57 -33.42 -20.92
C ARG A 249 10.84 -34.86 -20.53
N VAL A 250 11.28 -35.10 -19.29
CA VAL A 250 11.55 -36.46 -18.78
C VAL A 250 10.28 -37.31 -18.77
N SER A 251 9.15 -36.79 -18.28
CA SER A 251 7.88 -37.52 -18.25
C SER A 251 7.40 -37.88 -19.66
N ASN A 252 7.54 -36.96 -20.61
CA ASN A 252 7.18 -37.22 -22.00
C ASN A 252 8.06 -38.30 -22.62
N VAL A 253 9.38 -38.29 -22.38
CA VAL A 253 10.30 -39.33 -22.86
C VAL A 253 10.00 -40.69 -22.25
N LEU A 254 9.82 -40.76 -20.92
CA LEU A 254 9.46 -42.00 -20.21
C LEU A 254 8.14 -42.57 -20.73
N PHE A 255 7.14 -41.70 -20.92
CA PHE A 255 5.83 -42.10 -21.42
C PHE A 255 5.90 -42.67 -22.85
N VAL A 256 6.57 -41.96 -23.77
CA VAL A 256 6.76 -42.43 -25.15
C VAL A 256 7.53 -43.76 -25.17
N SER A 257 8.58 -43.89 -24.34
CA SER A 257 9.37 -45.12 -24.24
C SER A 257 8.54 -46.31 -23.72
N ALA A 258 7.73 -46.10 -22.69
CA ALA A 258 6.84 -47.14 -22.16
C ALA A 258 5.79 -47.56 -23.19
N PHE A 259 5.17 -46.60 -23.88
CA PHE A 259 4.18 -46.87 -24.93
C PHE A 259 4.77 -47.70 -26.09
N VAL A 260 5.93 -47.31 -26.60
CA VAL A 260 6.63 -48.06 -27.66
C VAL A 260 6.98 -49.49 -27.18
N SER A 261 7.41 -49.64 -25.92
CA SER A 261 7.73 -50.96 -25.34
C SER A 261 6.50 -51.87 -25.30
N VAL A 262 5.34 -51.36 -24.87
CA VAL A 262 4.07 -52.12 -24.86
C VAL A 262 3.66 -52.56 -26.27
N LEU A 263 3.84 -51.68 -27.28
CA LEU A 263 3.58 -52.04 -28.68
C LEU A 263 4.48 -53.19 -29.14
N ILE A 264 5.79 -53.12 -28.86
CA ILE A 264 6.74 -54.18 -29.23
C ILE A 264 6.35 -55.52 -28.57
N PHE A 265 6.06 -55.52 -27.26
CA PHE A 265 5.63 -56.74 -26.56
C PHE A 265 4.32 -57.31 -27.12
N SER A 266 3.38 -56.45 -27.50
CA SER A 266 2.11 -56.87 -28.13
C SER A 266 2.34 -57.55 -29.48
N VAL A 267 3.27 -57.02 -30.30
CA VAL A 267 3.65 -57.64 -31.59
C VAL A 267 4.29 -59.01 -31.39
N VAL A 268 5.24 -59.12 -30.45
CA VAL A 268 5.95 -60.38 -30.17
C VAL A 268 4.97 -61.46 -29.67
N ALA A 269 4.06 -61.10 -28.75
CA ALA A 269 3.05 -62.03 -28.26
C ALA A 269 2.12 -62.54 -29.37
N ALA A 270 1.68 -61.68 -30.28
CA ALA A 270 0.84 -62.07 -31.42
C ALA A 270 1.56 -63.00 -32.40
N ALA A 271 2.85 -62.76 -32.67
CA ALA A 271 3.66 -63.57 -33.58
C ALA A 271 3.92 -65.00 -33.06
N LEU A 272 3.98 -65.20 -31.74
CA LEU A 272 4.18 -66.52 -31.13
C LEU A 272 2.92 -67.40 -31.18
N ILE A 273 1.73 -66.81 -31.31
CA ILE A 273 0.44 -67.54 -31.20
C ILE A 273 -0.07 -68.04 -32.56
N ALA A 274 0.26 -67.38 -33.69
CA ALA A 274 -0.10 -67.91 -35.03
C ALA A 274 0.74 -67.29 -36.20
N PRO A 275 1.23 -68.10 -37.17
CA PRO A 275 1.99 -67.61 -38.33
C PRO A 275 1.30 -66.65 -39.33
N PRO A 276 -0.03 -66.66 -39.57
CA PRO A 276 -0.65 -65.80 -40.59
C PRO A 276 -1.35 -64.54 -40.02
N VAL A 277 -0.78 -63.85 -39.02
CA VAL A 277 -1.46 -62.74 -38.31
C VAL A 277 -1.00 -61.33 -38.74
N VAL A 278 -0.11 -61.21 -39.73
CA VAL A 278 0.43 -59.92 -40.19
C VAL A 278 -0.68 -58.93 -40.61
N THR A 279 -1.85 -59.42 -41.02
CA THR A 279 -2.99 -58.60 -41.49
C THR A 279 -3.83 -57.97 -40.38
N ALA A 280 -3.84 -58.50 -39.14
CA ALA A 280 -4.64 -57.96 -38.03
C ALA A 280 -3.90 -56.89 -37.21
N LEU A 281 -2.57 -56.84 -37.32
CA LEU A 281 -1.69 -56.00 -36.51
C LEU A 281 -1.78 -54.49 -36.86
N ALA A 282 -2.18 -54.15 -38.10
CA ALA A 282 -2.32 -52.78 -38.55
C ALA A 282 -3.42 -51.99 -37.81
N GLY A 283 -4.44 -52.69 -37.26
CA GLY A 283 -5.54 -52.06 -36.52
C GLY A 283 -5.22 -51.74 -35.05
N ALA A 284 -4.32 -52.50 -34.42
CA ALA A 284 -3.96 -52.31 -33.00
C ALA A 284 -2.97 -51.16 -32.76
N MET A 285 -2.21 -50.76 -33.80
CA MET A 285 -1.36 -49.56 -33.75
C MET A 285 -2.14 -48.24 -33.85
N ALA A 286 -3.47 -48.31 -33.99
CA ALA A 286 -4.36 -47.15 -34.07
C ALA A 286 -4.81 -46.62 -32.69
N VAL A 287 -4.20 -47.05 -31.58
CA VAL A 287 -4.44 -46.38 -30.28
C VAL A 287 -3.83 -44.98 -30.37
N PRO A 288 -4.63 -43.90 -30.25
CA PRO A 288 -4.12 -42.56 -30.45
C PRO A 288 -3.19 -42.19 -29.29
N ILE A 289 -1.88 -42.19 -29.58
CA ILE A 289 -0.82 -41.57 -28.75
C ILE A 289 -1.22 -40.15 -28.29
N GLY A 290 -2.04 -39.47 -29.09
CA GLY A 290 -2.57 -38.14 -28.79
C GLY A 290 -3.41 -38.04 -27.52
N SER A 291 -4.14 -39.08 -27.10
CA SER A 291 -5.06 -38.99 -25.94
C SER A 291 -4.32 -38.86 -24.61
N VAL A 292 -3.26 -39.63 -24.40
CA VAL A 292 -2.52 -39.64 -23.12
C VAL A 292 -1.46 -38.54 -23.07
N GLY A 293 -0.85 -38.19 -24.20
CA GLY A 293 0.01 -37.01 -24.30
C GLY A 293 -0.73 -35.72 -23.95
N ASN A 294 -2.02 -35.62 -24.34
CA ASN A 294 -2.88 -34.49 -23.98
C ASN A 294 -3.18 -34.43 -22.46
N TRP A 295 -3.34 -35.59 -21.80
CA TRP A 295 -3.53 -35.65 -20.35
C TRP A 295 -2.29 -35.18 -19.57
N CYS A 296 -1.10 -35.70 -19.88
CA CYS A 296 0.16 -35.26 -19.25
C CYS A 296 0.41 -33.76 -19.45
N ASN A 297 0.14 -33.26 -20.66
CA ASN A 297 0.28 -31.83 -20.96
C ASN A 297 -0.71 -31.00 -20.14
N THR A 298 -1.97 -31.45 -20.00
CA THR A 298 -3.00 -30.77 -19.20
C THR A 298 -2.60 -30.70 -17.72
N LEU A 299 -2.11 -31.81 -17.15
CA LEU A 299 -1.61 -31.84 -15.76
C LEU A 299 -0.46 -30.86 -15.54
N TRP A 300 0.56 -30.88 -16.42
CA TRP A 300 1.70 -29.98 -16.28
C TRP A 300 1.33 -28.52 -16.51
N ASN A 301 0.38 -28.24 -17.40
CA ASN A 301 -0.09 -26.87 -17.63
C ASN A 301 -0.84 -26.32 -16.42
N GLY A 302 -1.64 -27.15 -15.74
CA GLY A 302 -2.29 -26.77 -14.48
C GLY A 302 -1.29 -26.43 -13.39
N TYR A 303 -0.29 -27.29 -13.17
CA TYR A 303 0.76 -27.05 -12.18
C TYR A 303 1.62 -25.81 -12.52
N GLU A 304 1.99 -25.63 -13.79
CA GLU A 304 2.71 -24.45 -14.28
C GLU A 304 1.94 -23.16 -14.02
N LYS A 305 0.63 -23.17 -14.29
CA LYS A 305 -0.26 -22.03 -14.08
C LYS A 305 -0.29 -21.65 -12.60
N ALA A 306 -0.51 -22.62 -11.71
CA ALA A 306 -0.53 -22.38 -10.26
C ALA A 306 0.78 -21.76 -9.74
N LEU A 307 1.94 -22.28 -10.19
CA LEU A 307 3.25 -21.73 -9.81
C LEU A 307 3.47 -20.30 -10.35
N LYS A 308 3.03 -20.01 -11.58
CA LYS A 308 3.14 -18.66 -12.17
C LYS A 308 2.25 -17.65 -11.44
N GLU A 309 1.07 -18.06 -11.01
CA GLU A 309 0.15 -17.21 -10.26
C GLU A 309 0.65 -16.92 -8.86
N GLU A 310 1.14 -17.94 -8.16
CA GLU A 310 1.82 -17.77 -6.89
C GLU A 310 3.03 -16.83 -7.03
N LYS A 311 3.89 -17.06 -8.02
CA LYS A 311 5.03 -16.18 -8.30
C LYS A 311 4.57 -14.75 -8.59
N GLY A 312 3.47 -14.60 -9.31
CA GLY A 312 2.81 -13.32 -9.56
C GLY A 312 2.43 -12.62 -8.25
N LEU A 313 1.73 -13.31 -7.36
CA LEU A 313 1.33 -12.78 -6.05
C LEU A 313 2.55 -12.38 -5.22
N VAL A 314 3.53 -13.26 -5.08
CA VAL A 314 4.79 -12.98 -4.35
C VAL A 314 5.50 -11.76 -4.93
N THR A 315 5.58 -11.64 -6.26
CA THR A 315 6.22 -10.50 -6.92
C THR A 315 5.45 -9.20 -6.66
N SER A 316 4.12 -9.23 -6.62
CA SER A 316 3.32 -8.05 -6.25
C SER A 316 3.59 -7.58 -4.83
N ILE A 317 3.64 -8.53 -3.89
CA ILE A 317 3.93 -8.22 -2.49
C ILE A 317 5.36 -7.68 -2.36
N GLU A 318 6.33 -8.28 -3.06
CA GLU A 318 7.73 -7.82 -3.08
C GLU A 318 7.85 -6.38 -3.57
N VAL A 319 7.17 -6.03 -4.66
CA VAL A 319 7.17 -4.65 -5.19
C VAL A 319 6.56 -3.68 -4.18
N GLY A 320 5.41 -4.01 -3.58
CA GLY A 320 4.79 -3.15 -2.56
C GLY A 320 5.66 -2.95 -1.33
N THR A 321 6.28 -4.02 -0.83
CA THR A 321 7.23 -3.97 0.29
C THR A 321 8.47 -3.14 -0.07
N PHE A 322 9.01 -3.28 -1.28
CA PHE A 322 10.16 -2.50 -1.74
C PHE A 322 9.85 -1.00 -1.80
N VAL A 323 8.73 -0.60 -2.40
CA VAL A 323 8.28 0.81 -2.44
C VAL A 323 8.17 1.39 -1.03
N THR A 324 7.56 0.64 -0.11
CA THR A 324 7.43 1.08 1.30
C THR A 324 8.81 1.32 1.95
N ILE A 325 9.82 0.49 1.67
CA ILE A 325 11.17 0.68 2.21
C ILE A 325 11.80 1.95 1.64
N GLU A 326 11.69 2.18 0.33
CA GLU A 326 12.23 3.38 -0.33
C GLU A 326 11.59 4.67 0.21
N ASP A 327 10.27 4.65 0.44
CA ASP A 327 9.56 5.76 1.08
C ASP A 327 10.10 6.04 2.48
N MET A 328 10.28 4.99 3.28
CA MET A 328 10.79 5.12 4.64
C MET A 328 12.23 5.64 4.66
N VAL A 329 13.09 5.19 3.75
CA VAL A 329 14.46 5.71 3.63
C VAL A 329 14.44 7.19 3.25
N SER A 330 13.61 7.58 2.29
CA SER A 330 13.45 8.97 1.85
C SER A 330 12.94 9.86 2.99
N ILE A 331 11.92 9.40 3.72
CA ILE A 331 11.38 10.09 4.89
C ILE A 331 12.47 10.27 5.95
N ARG A 332 13.30 9.26 6.24
CA ARG A 332 14.35 9.38 7.25
C ARG A 332 15.40 10.42 6.89
N VAL A 333 15.78 10.51 5.62
CA VAL A 333 16.69 11.57 5.14
C VAL A 333 16.10 12.94 5.37
N LEU A 334 14.81 13.13 5.05
CA LEU A 334 14.10 14.39 5.25
C LEU A 334 13.91 14.75 6.73
N VAL A 335 13.62 13.77 7.59
CA VAL A 335 13.54 13.96 9.04
C VAL A 335 14.90 14.41 9.60
N ASN A 336 16.00 13.78 9.18
CA ASN A 336 17.34 14.19 9.61
C ASN A 336 17.66 15.63 9.16
N LYS A 337 17.31 16.00 7.92
CA LYS A 337 17.44 17.39 7.43
C LYS A 337 16.62 18.36 8.29
N PHE A 338 15.36 18.01 8.56
CA PHE A 338 14.47 18.80 9.41
C PHE A 338 15.02 18.99 10.82
N GLN A 339 15.59 17.94 11.43
CA GLN A 339 16.15 18.02 12.79
C GLN A 339 17.31 19.03 12.87
N VAL A 340 18.18 19.08 11.86
CA VAL A 340 19.25 20.08 11.80
C VAL A 340 18.69 21.52 11.76
N GLU A 341 17.64 21.75 10.97
CA GLU A 341 17.01 23.08 10.87
C GLU A 341 16.34 23.49 12.18
N ILE A 342 15.56 22.60 12.82
CA ILE A 342 14.87 22.94 14.07
C ILE A 342 15.83 23.11 15.23
N GLU A 343 16.87 22.27 15.35
CA GLU A 343 17.93 22.44 16.35
C GLU A 343 18.60 23.80 16.22
N SER A 344 18.88 24.22 14.98
CA SER A 344 19.44 25.53 14.72
C SER A 344 18.49 26.67 15.10
N LEU A 345 17.19 26.56 14.83
CA LEU A 345 16.20 27.56 15.23
C LEU A 345 16.06 27.63 16.75
N LEU A 346 16.03 26.48 17.42
CA LEU A 346 15.97 26.38 18.89
C LEU A 346 17.21 27.01 19.55
N HIS A 347 18.39 26.79 18.98
CA HIS A 347 19.62 27.43 19.45
C HIS A 347 19.55 28.96 19.36
N ASN A 348 19.10 29.49 18.22
CA ASN A 348 18.92 30.94 18.05
C ASN A 348 17.86 31.49 19.00
N ALA A 349 16.71 30.82 19.15
CA ALA A 349 15.68 31.22 20.09
C ALA A 349 16.22 31.27 21.53
N ASN A 350 16.98 30.26 21.95
CA ASN A 350 17.60 30.23 23.27
C ASN A 350 18.60 31.37 23.48
N PHE A 351 19.40 31.68 22.45
CA PHE A 351 20.36 32.78 22.51
C PHE A 351 19.65 34.14 22.63
N ALA A 352 18.59 34.40 21.85
CA ALA A 352 17.78 35.62 21.99
C ALA A 352 17.09 35.76 23.36
N ILE A 353 16.65 34.64 23.96
CA ILE A 353 16.04 34.63 25.30
C ILE A 353 17.08 34.96 26.38
N THR A 354 18.34 34.57 26.19
CA THR A 354 19.42 34.78 27.17
C THR A 354 20.04 36.17 27.03
N GLU A 355 20.21 36.64 25.80
CA GLU A 355 20.88 37.90 25.46
C GLU A 355 19.88 38.89 24.82
N GLU A 356 19.11 39.60 25.66
CA GLU A 356 18.04 40.52 25.21
C GLU A 356 18.56 41.63 24.26
N ASP A 357 19.81 42.05 24.42
CA ASP A 357 20.45 43.06 23.55
C ASP A 357 20.73 42.55 22.14
N ALA A 358 20.85 41.23 21.95
CA ALA A 358 21.13 40.59 20.66
C ALA A 358 19.87 40.25 19.86
N VAL A 359 18.67 40.39 20.43
CA VAL A 359 17.38 39.94 19.84
C VAL A 359 17.20 40.40 18.40
N LYS A 360 17.55 41.65 18.06
CA LYS A 360 17.43 42.17 16.69
C LYS A 360 18.26 41.36 15.68
N LEU A 361 19.53 41.12 15.98
CA LEU A 361 20.42 40.36 15.10
C LEU A 361 19.98 38.90 14.99
N VAL A 362 19.51 38.32 16.10
CA VAL A 362 19.09 36.92 16.15
C VAL A 362 17.80 36.69 15.39
N ILE A 363 16.82 37.60 15.49
CA ILE A 363 15.60 37.54 14.70
C ILE A 363 15.91 37.60 13.20
N ASP A 364 16.88 38.40 12.76
CA ASP A 364 17.30 38.42 11.35
C ASP A 364 17.92 37.08 10.90
N VAL A 365 18.60 36.35 11.80
CA VAL A 365 19.06 34.98 11.53
C VAL A 365 17.87 34.01 11.47
N ILE A 366 16.94 34.09 12.43
CA ILE A 366 15.74 33.24 12.49
C ILE A 366 14.89 33.43 11.23
N LYS A 367 14.65 34.66 10.78
CA LYS A 367 13.92 34.96 9.54
C LYS A 367 14.51 34.25 8.32
N ARG A 368 15.83 34.26 8.17
CA ARG A 368 16.53 33.58 7.06
C ARG A 368 16.41 32.07 7.13
N LYS A 369 16.53 31.48 8.32
CA LYS A 369 16.41 30.03 8.52
C LYS A 369 14.97 29.53 8.43
N MET A 370 14.01 30.40 8.71
CA MET A 370 12.59 30.06 8.67
C MET A 370 12.14 29.60 7.28
N THR A 371 12.67 30.20 6.20
CA THR A 371 12.35 29.77 4.83
C THR A 371 12.76 28.32 4.58
N VAL A 372 14.00 27.95 4.92
CA VAL A 372 14.51 26.58 4.77
C VAL A 372 13.75 25.59 5.64
N PHE A 373 13.39 26.00 6.86
CA PHE A 373 12.57 25.20 7.76
C PHE A 373 11.18 24.92 7.18
N MET A 374 10.50 25.92 6.60
CA MET A 374 9.19 25.73 5.96
C MET A 374 9.28 24.77 4.77
N GLU A 375 10.28 24.94 3.90
CA GLU A 375 10.54 24.03 2.78
C GLU A 375 10.73 22.58 3.27
N SER A 376 11.47 22.38 4.36
CA SER A 376 11.66 21.04 4.93
C SER A 376 10.37 20.39 5.45
N ILE A 377 9.42 21.19 5.96
CA ILE A 377 8.09 20.70 6.38
C ILE A 377 7.26 20.30 5.16
N GLU A 378 7.30 21.10 4.09
CA GLU A 378 6.59 20.81 2.85
C GLU A 378 7.12 19.55 2.17
N ASP A 379 8.45 19.44 2.01
CA ASP A 379 9.11 18.25 1.47
C ASP A 379 8.69 16.99 2.23
N LEU A 380 8.71 17.06 3.57
CA LEU A 380 8.36 15.93 4.42
C LEU A 380 6.86 15.60 4.38
N ALA A 381 5.99 16.61 4.26
CA ALA A 381 4.55 16.41 4.11
C ALA A 381 4.19 15.71 2.80
N VAL A 382 4.87 16.06 1.69
CA VAL A 382 4.69 15.37 0.40
C VAL A 382 5.06 13.88 0.52
N HIS A 383 6.22 13.57 1.09
CA HIS A 383 6.67 12.18 1.23
C HIS A 383 5.83 11.38 2.23
N ALA A 384 5.32 12.01 3.29
CA ALA A 384 4.37 11.39 4.20
C ALA A 384 3.05 11.02 3.51
N GLY A 385 2.56 11.89 2.62
CA GLY A 385 1.38 11.64 1.78
C GLY A 385 1.62 10.48 0.82
N ASN A 386 2.73 10.50 0.08
CA ASN A 386 3.09 9.43 -0.85
C ASN A 386 3.18 8.07 -0.14
N CYS A 387 3.92 7.98 0.97
CA CYS A 387 4.07 6.74 1.72
C CYS A 387 2.71 6.19 2.20
N HIS A 388 1.80 7.06 2.61
CA HIS A 388 0.43 6.68 2.99
C HIS A 388 -0.38 6.17 1.79
N ASP A 389 -0.34 6.87 0.66
CA ASP A 389 -1.09 6.50 -0.54
C ASP A 389 -0.55 5.21 -1.17
N ASP A 390 0.76 5.03 -1.18
CA ASP A 390 1.44 3.86 -1.75
C ASP A 390 1.12 2.58 -0.96
N ILE A 391 1.09 2.63 0.37
CA ILE A 391 0.72 1.46 1.18
C ILE A 391 -0.76 1.09 1.01
N ILE A 392 -1.65 2.07 0.79
CA ILE A 392 -3.07 1.83 0.48
C ILE A 392 -3.21 1.18 -0.88
N ALA A 393 -2.54 1.74 -1.90
CA ALA A 393 -2.55 1.23 -3.25
C ALA A 393 -2.01 -0.20 -3.29
N ALA A 394 -0.90 -0.48 -2.62
CA ALA A 394 -0.30 -1.80 -2.52
C ALA A 394 -1.24 -2.81 -1.87
N ARG A 395 -1.87 -2.48 -0.73
CA ARG A 395 -2.89 -3.33 -0.09
C ARG A 395 -4.04 -3.66 -1.03
N ARG A 396 -4.56 -2.68 -1.78
CA ARG A 396 -5.65 -2.88 -2.75
C ARG A 396 -5.23 -3.80 -3.89
N VAL A 397 -4.05 -3.60 -4.45
CA VAL A 397 -3.50 -4.44 -5.53
C VAL A 397 -3.37 -5.89 -5.06
N ILE A 398 -2.84 -6.11 -3.86
CA ILE A 398 -2.63 -7.44 -3.30
C ILE A 398 -3.96 -8.12 -2.97
N LEU A 399 -4.93 -7.40 -2.38
CA LEU A 399 -6.27 -7.92 -2.15
C LEU A 399 -6.95 -8.35 -3.45
N ASN A 400 -6.91 -7.52 -4.50
CA ASN A 400 -7.44 -7.88 -5.81
C ASN A 400 -6.75 -9.11 -6.40
N ARG A 401 -5.45 -9.27 -6.15
CA ARG A 401 -4.68 -10.43 -6.62
C ARG A 401 -5.04 -11.70 -5.87
N ILE A 402 -5.32 -11.60 -4.57
CA ILE A 402 -5.83 -12.69 -3.73
C ILE A 402 -7.22 -13.12 -4.19
N LEU A 403 -8.13 -12.19 -4.45
CA LEU A 403 -9.48 -12.52 -4.94
C LEU A 403 -9.43 -13.31 -6.25
N ARG A 404 -8.61 -12.87 -7.21
CA ARG A 404 -8.39 -13.59 -8.49
C ARG A 404 -7.69 -14.94 -8.32
N TYR A 405 -6.89 -15.09 -7.27
CA TYR A 405 -6.24 -16.36 -6.94
C TYR A 405 -7.25 -17.35 -6.34
N ALA A 406 -8.19 -16.85 -5.54
CA ALA A 406 -9.20 -17.64 -4.84
C ALA A 406 -10.38 -18.10 -5.72
N ASP A 407 -10.62 -17.44 -6.87
CA ASP A 407 -11.68 -17.80 -7.83
C ASP A 407 -11.30 -18.95 -8.78
N GLN A 408 -10.11 -19.54 -8.60
CA GLN A 408 -9.60 -20.68 -9.38
C GLN A 408 -9.70 -21.97 -8.61
#